data_AF-A0A3Q4GA33-F1
#
_entry.id   AF-A0A3Q4GA33-F1
#
_cell.length_a   1.000
_cell.length_b   1.000
_cell.length_c   1.000
_cell.angle_alpha   90.00
_cell.angle_beta   90.00
_cell.angle_gamma   90.00
#
_symmetry.space_group_name_H-M   'P 1'
#
loop_
_entity.id
_entity.type
_entity.pdbx_description
1 polymer ?
#
loop_
_entity_poly.entity_id
_entity_poly.type
_entity_poly.pdbx_seq_one_letter_code
_entity_poly.pdbx_strand_id
1 'polypeptide(L)'
;SQVVSKLLRLVCTPCSSHRPPTVPRPCCTGVTQPDLSTKVMGQTYREQAASGHCVKAIIFNTKEGLLCADPNAQWVKDLIAKMIKVNQ
;
A
#
# COMPACT_ATOMS: atom_id res chain seq x y z
N SER A 1 -66.17 20.99 2.84
CA SER A 1 -65.37 20.02 2.05
C SER A 1 -63.91 20.40 2.05
N GLN A 2 -63.04 19.39 1.94
CA GLN A 2 -61.57 19.39 1.87
C GLN A 2 -60.82 18.98 3.15
N VAL A 3 -60.92 17.71 3.52
CA VAL A 3 -59.83 16.98 4.22
C VAL A 3 -59.79 15.55 3.70
N VAL A 4 -58.79 15.19 2.91
CA VAL A 4 -58.09 13.90 3.02
C VAL A 4 -56.71 14.05 2.38
N SER A 5 -55.73 14.10 3.28
CA SER A 5 -54.31 14.19 3.02
C SER A 5 -53.84 13.03 2.14
N LYS A 6 -53.22 13.33 1.00
CA LYS A 6 -52.72 12.35 0.04
C LYS A 6 -51.40 11.80 0.56
N LEU A 7 -51.45 10.63 1.19
CA LEU A 7 -50.30 9.83 1.61
C LEU A 7 -49.47 9.44 0.37
N LEU A 8 -48.37 10.14 0.08
CA LEU A 8 -47.42 9.72 -0.95
C LEU A 8 -46.16 9.17 -0.29
N ARG A 9 -45.90 7.90 -0.54
CA ARG A 9 -44.88 7.05 0.09
C ARG A 9 -43.48 7.61 -0.14
N LEU A 10 -42.70 7.65 0.95
CA LEU A 10 -41.26 7.87 1.00
C LEU A 10 -40.55 6.81 0.15
N VAL A 11 -40.07 7.17 -1.04
CA VAL A 11 -39.13 6.34 -1.80
C VAL A 11 -37.74 6.87 -1.52
N CYS A 12 -37.12 6.40 -0.44
CA CYS A 12 -35.67 6.52 -0.28
C CYS A 12 -35.05 5.67 -1.40
N THR A 13 -34.57 6.32 -2.45
CA THR A 13 -33.69 5.71 -3.44
C THR A 13 -32.55 5.06 -2.65
N PRO A 14 -32.28 3.75 -2.79
CA PRO A 14 -31.14 3.16 -2.14
C PRO A 14 -29.93 3.94 -2.61
N CYS A 15 -29.25 4.57 -1.65
CA CYS A 15 -27.96 5.20 -1.88
C CYS A 15 -27.06 4.05 -2.33
N SER A 16 -26.92 3.86 -3.64
CA SER A 16 -25.96 2.92 -4.20
C SER A 16 -24.62 3.45 -3.73
N SER A 17 -24.11 2.84 -2.67
CA SER A 17 -22.74 3.03 -2.22
C SER A 17 -21.88 2.59 -3.39
N HIS A 18 -21.57 3.53 -4.29
CA HIS A 18 -20.48 3.42 -5.22
C HIS A 18 -19.23 3.23 -4.37
N ARG A 19 -18.94 1.98 -4.01
CA ARG A 19 -17.64 1.63 -3.47
C ARG A 19 -16.67 1.99 -4.58
N PRO A 20 -15.77 2.96 -4.38
CA PRO A 20 -14.77 3.24 -5.39
C PRO A 20 -14.08 1.92 -5.72
N PRO A 21 -13.76 1.66 -7.00
CA PRO A 21 -13.03 0.46 -7.38
C PRO A 21 -11.83 0.35 -6.44
N THR A 22 -11.68 -0.81 -5.80
CA THR A 22 -10.55 -1.08 -4.91
C THR A 22 -9.29 -0.96 -5.75
N VAL A 23 -8.65 0.21 -5.73
CA VAL A 23 -7.35 0.41 -6.35
C VAL A 23 -6.42 -0.57 -5.64
N PRO A 24 -5.84 -1.56 -6.35
CA PRO A 24 -4.88 -2.47 -5.75
C PRO A 24 -3.81 -1.64 -5.06
N ARG A 25 -3.47 -1.98 -3.81
CA ARG A 25 -2.40 -1.26 -3.11
C ARG A 25 -1.16 -1.36 -3.99
N PRO A 26 -0.49 -0.23 -4.32
CA PRO A 26 0.70 -0.27 -5.13
C PRO A 26 1.76 -1.13 -4.45
N CYS A 27 2.36 -2.03 -5.21
CA CYS A 27 3.38 -2.97 -4.76
C CYS A 27 4.64 -2.83 -5.62
N CYS A 28 5.78 -3.30 -5.12
CA CYS A 28 6.99 -3.37 -5.93
C CYS A 28 6.81 -4.39 -7.06
N THR A 29 6.97 -3.94 -8.31
CA THR A 29 7.02 -4.80 -9.52
C THR A 29 8.45 -5.12 -9.95
N GLY A 30 9.43 -4.43 -9.35
CA GLY A 30 10.85 -4.63 -9.55
C GLY A 30 11.65 -4.21 -8.32
N VAL A 31 12.95 -4.51 -8.34
CA VAL A 31 13.89 -4.20 -7.27
C VAL A 31 15.08 -3.43 -7.81
N THR A 32 15.67 -2.62 -6.94
CA THR A 32 16.86 -1.84 -7.25
C THR A 32 18.10 -2.74 -7.27
N GLN A 33 18.89 -2.64 -8.34
CA GLN A 33 20.17 -3.33 -8.48
C GLN A 33 21.34 -2.59 -7.81
N PRO A 34 21.54 -1.26 -8.00
CA PRO A 34 22.63 -0.56 -7.33
C PRO A 34 22.43 -0.48 -5.82
N ASP A 35 23.55 -0.39 -5.09
CA ASP A 35 23.55 -0.10 -3.66
C ASP A 35 23.11 1.35 -3.41
N LEU A 36 21.95 1.50 -2.76
CA LEU A 36 21.38 2.78 -2.35
C LEU A 36 21.22 2.87 -0.83
N SER A 37 22.04 2.12 -0.08
CA SER A 37 22.11 2.15 1.39
C SER A 37 22.14 3.58 1.96
N THR A 38 22.88 4.48 1.34
CA THR A 38 23.02 5.89 1.77
C THR A 38 21.75 6.73 1.60
N LYS A 39 20.80 6.29 0.77
CA LYS A 39 19.50 6.96 0.58
C LYS A 39 18.44 6.48 1.58
N VAL A 40 18.67 5.35 2.26
CA VAL A 40 17.74 4.79 3.23
C VAL A 40 17.65 5.69 4.45
N MET A 41 16.43 6.00 4.86
CA MET A 41 16.10 6.88 5.97
C MET A 41 15.36 6.09 7.05
N GLY A 42 15.66 6.39 8.32
CA GLY A 42 15.04 5.77 9.48
C GLY A 42 15.65 4.41 9.84
N GLN A 43 15.01 3.72 10.79
CA GLN A 43 15.48 2.45 11.36
C GLN A 43 14.52 1.29 11.08
N THR A 44 13.56 1.49 10.19
CA THR A 44 12.50 0.52 9.91
C THR A 44 12.46 0.13 8.43
N TYR A 45 12.08 -1.11 8.18
CA TYR A 45 11.83 -1.63 6.84
C TYR A 45 10.54 -2.43 6.80
N ARG A 46 9.99 -2.63 5.60
CA ARG A 46 8.85 -3.53 5.36
C ARG A 46 9.28 -4.63 4.40
N GLU A 47 8.72 -5.82 4.58
CA GLU A 47 8.92 -6.93 3.65
C GLU A 47 7.64 -7.13 2.83
N GLN A 48 7.80 -7.20 1.52
CA GLN A 48 6.74 -7.53 0.58
C GLN A 48 6.93 -8.96 0.08
N ALA A 49 5.89 -9.78 0.25
CA ALA A 49 5.82 -11.09 -0.39
C ALA A 49 5.51 -10.95 -1.89
N ALA A 50 6.03 -11.86 -2.70
CA ALA A 50 5.66 -11.94 -4.11
C ALA A 50 4.17 -12.35 -4.24
N SER A 51 3.42 -11.67 -5.10
CA SER A 51 2.00 -11.96 -5.34
C SER A 51 1.55 -11.38 -6.69
N GLY A 52 1.18 -12.25 -7.64
CA GLY A 52 0.78 -11.82 -8.98
C GLY A 52 1.89 -11.03 -9.70
N HIS A 53 1.65 -9.75 -9.98
CA HIS A 53 2.62 -8.83 -10.61
C HIS A 53 3.62 -8.23 -9.60
N CYS A 54 3.40 -8.43 -8.30
CA CYS A 54 4.28 -7.97 -7.24
C CYS A 54 5.45 -8.93 -7.04
N VAL A 55 6.67 -8.41 -6.97
CA VAL A 55 7.88 -9.19 -6.69
C VAL A 55 8.18 -9.20 -5.19
N LYS A 56 9.00 -10.17 -4.76
CA LYS A 56 9.54 -10.18 -3.40
C LYS A 56 10.53 -9.03 -3.24
N ALA A 57 10.29 -8.13 -2.29
CA ALA A 57 11.11 -6.94 -2.11
C ALA A 57 11.20 -6.52 -0.62
N ILE A 58 12.32 -5.89 -0.27
CA ILE A 58 12.46 -5.13 0.97
C ILE A 58 12.16 -3.67 0.64
N ILE A 59 11.25 -3.05 1.39
CA ILE A 59 10.83 -1.67 1.18
C ILE A 59 11.44 -0.79 2.26
N PHE A 60 12.27 0.15 1.83
CA PHE A 60 12.86 1.19 2.68
C PHE A 60 12.17 2.53 2.47
N ASN A 61 12.16 3.36 3.50
CA ASN A 61 11.81 4.77 3.34
C ASN A 61 13.05 5.54 2.89
N THR A 62 12.87 6.43 1.92
CA THR A 62 13.91 7.36 1.46
C THR A 62 13.32 8.77 1.42
N LYS A 63 14.15 9.78 1.18
CA LYS A 63 13.68 11.16 1.00
C LYS A 63 12.75 11.30 -0.22
N GLU A 64 12.97 10.49 -1.25
CA GLU A 64 12.24 10.52 -2.52
C GLU A 64 10.95 9.68 -2.47
N GLY A 65 10.79 8.82 -1.46
CA GLY A 65 9.65 7.92 -1.30
C GLY A 65 10.06 6.51 -0.91
N LEU A 66 9.25 5.52 -1.29
CA LEU A 66 9.52 4.11 -1.02
C LEU A 66 10.55 3.56 -2.01
N LEU A 67 11.59 2.91 -1.50
CA LEU A 67 12.60 2.22 -2.29
C LEU A 67 12.37 0.71 -2.20
N CYS A 68 12.16 0.07 -3.35
CA CYS A 68 12.12 -1.38 -3.49
C CYS A 68 13.53 -1.92 -3.69
N ALA A 69 14.02 -2.70 -2.72
CA ALA A 69 15.36 -3.28 -2.70
C ALA A 69 15.33 -4.81 -2.81
N ASP A 70 16.34 -5.39 -3.45
CA ASP A 70 16.45 -6.84 -3.62
C ASP A 70 16.82 -7.52 -2.30
N PRO A 71 15.98 -8.42 -1.74
CA PRO A 71 16.30 -9.14 -0.50
C PRO A 71 17.58 -9.99 -0.60
N ASN A 72 18.05 -10.30 -1.81
CA ASN A 72 19.25 -11.11 -2.02
C ASN A 72 20.54 -10.30 -2.04
N ALA A 73 20.46 -8.98 -2.28
CA ALA A 73 21.61 -8.10 -2.31
C ALA A 73 22.29 -8.01 -0.94
N GLN A 74 23.62 -8.04 -0.92
CA GLN A 74 24.38 -8.08 0.34
C GLN A 74 24.13 -6.82 1.18
N TRP A 75 24.15 -5.64 0.56
CA TRP A 75 23.89 -4.37 1.24
C TRP A 75 22.51 -4.34 1.93
N VAL A 76 21.49 -4.95 1.32
CA VAL A 76 20.14 -5.04 1.90
C VAL A 76 20.15 -5.92 3.15
N LYS A 77 20.81 -7.08 3.08
CA LYS A 77 20.95 -7.99 4.23
C LYS A 77 21.66 -7.31 5.40
N ASP A 78 22.75 -6.60 5.10
CA ASP A 78 23.55 -5.90 6.12
C ASP A 78 22.78 -4.75 6.77
N LEU A 79 21.90 -4.07 6.01
CA LEU A 79 21.01 -3.05 6.55
C LEU A 79 19.90 -3.64 7.41
N ILE A 80 19.13 -4.59 6.89
CA ILE A 80 17.98 -5.14 7.63
C ILE A 80 18.41 -5.88 8.90
N ALA A 81 19.64 -6.40 8.97
CA ALA A 81 20.21 -6.95 10.19
C ALA A 81 20.32 -5.93 11.35
N LYS A 82 20.33 -4.63 11.03
CA LYS A 82 20.45 -3.52 11.99
C LYS A 82 19.16 -2.73 12.16
N MET A 83 18.08 -3.12 11.47
CA MET A 83 16.82 -2.39 11.41
C MET A 83 15.66 -3.22 11.96
N ILE A 84 14.54 -2.54 12.23
CA ILE A 84 13.34 -3.15 12.77
C ILE A 84 12.35 -3.42 11.63
N LYS A 85 11.94 -4.68 11.49
CA LYS A 85 10.86 -5.06 10.58
C LYS A 85 9.54 -4.53 11.10
N VAL A 86 8.82 -3.79 10.27
CA VAL A 86 7.45 -3.35 10.55
C VAL A 86 6.49 -4.25 9.78
N ASN A 87 5.57 -4.89 10.50
CA ASN A 87 4.46 -5.59 9.88
C ASN A 87 3.48 -4.58 9.29
N GLN A 88 3.05 -4.83 8.06
CA GLN A 88 2.03 -4.07 7.36
C GLN A 88 0.70 -4.83 7.38
#